data_AF-A0A951E8X2-F1
#
_entry.id   AF-A0A951E8X2-F1
#
_cell.length_a   1.000
_cell.length_b   1.000
_cell.length_c   1.000
_cell.angle_alpha   90.00
_cell.angle_beta   90.00
_cell.angle_gamma   90.00
#
_symmetry.space_group_name_H-M   'P 1'
#
loop_
_entity.id
_entity.type
_entity.pdbx_description
1 polymer ?
#
loop_
_entity_poly.entity_id
_entity_poly.type
_entity_poly.pdbx_seq_one_letter_code
_entity_poly.pdbx_strand_id
1 'polypeptide(L)'
;MPTIHDLAPATASADGDELVVSQNGVARKATRGQIVAGLQQQIALASGSLLGRTSAGTGAPEPITVGSNLSLANGTLSAVAGPFSIASLPSVALAMPSDLVPLGRAGANIAVTYAGFLHGVQTQDASQMTVTPTGATYALRLSDLAASAGPTFSGPITLPGYKVQNLPAGQSAGAKVFARDGRKPGEAQSKGTGVEVFYDGSQWISVCSGAQVQA
;
A
#
# COMPACT_ATOMS: atom_id res chain seq x y z
N MET A 1 -15.10 -72.77 -39.07
CA MET A 1 -15.44 -71.67 -38.15
C MET A 1 -14.32 -70.65 -38.25
N PRO A 2 -14.60 -69.35 -38.44
CA PRO A 2 -13.55 -68.34 -38.40
C PRO A 2 -12.83 -68.40 -37.05
N THR A 3 -11.50 -68.33 -37.07
CA THR A 3 -10.70 -68.10 -35.87
C THR A 3 -10.78 -66.63 -35.48
N ILE A 4 -10.36 -66.29 -34.27
CA ILE A 4 -10.39 -64.88 -33.82
C ILE A 4 -9.57 -63.95 -34.70
N HIS A 5 -8.54 -64.47 -35.39
CA HIS A 5 -7.73 -63.72 -36.35
C HIS A 5 -8.41 -63.49 -37.70
N ASP A 6 -9.48 -64.25 -37.99
CA ASP A 6 -10.28 -64.10 -39.22
C ASP A 6 -11.44 -63.10 -39.05
N LEU A 7 -11.62 -62.57 -37.83
CA LEU A 7 -12.63 -61.55 -37.54
C LEU A 7 -12.10 -60.15 -37.83
N ALA A 8 -12.97 -59.30 -38.41
CA ALA A 8 -12.64 -57.89 -38.58
C ALA A 8 -12.41 -57.21 -37.21
N PRO A 9 -11.43 -56.30 -37.07
CA PRO A 9 -11.22 -55.56 -35.82
C PRO A 9 -12.44 -54.73 -35.45
N ALA A 10 -12.75 -54.68 -34.15
CA ALA A 10 -13.75 -53.76 -33.63
C ALA A 10 -13.27 -52.31 -33.74
N THR A 11 -14.12 -51.41 -34.25
CA THR A 11 -13.81 -49.98 -34.39
C THR A 11 -14.10 -49.17 -33.12
N ALA A 12 -14.92 -49.71 -32.22
CA ALA A 12 -15.24 -49.17 -30.91
C ALA A 12 -15.70 -50.31 -29.99
N SER A 13 -15.71 -50.08 -28.68
CA SER A 13 -16.28 -51.03 -27.71
C SER A 13 -17.17 -50.32 -26.71
N ALA A 14 -18.36 -50.87 -26.46
CA ALA A 14 -19.35 -50.38 -25.52
C ALA A 14 -19.31 -51.17 -24.20
N ASP A 15 -19.84 -50.59 -23.11
CA ASP A 15 -19.88 -51.27 -21.80
C ASP A 15 -20.72 -52.55 -21.79
N GLY A 16 -21.63 -52.70 -22.76
CA GLY A 16 -22.44 -53.89 -22.97
C GLY A 16 -21.77 -54.99 -23.79
N ASP A 17 -20.59 -54.75 -24.37
CA ASP A 17 -19.90 -55.76 -25.17
C ASP A 17 -19.48 -56.95 -24.30
N GLU A 18 -19.76 -58.16 -24.77
CA GLU A 18 -19.43 -59.39 -24.05
C GLU A 18 -18.05 -59.91 -24.42
N LEU A 19 -17.30 -60.27 -23.39
CA LEU A 19 -15.98 -60.90 -23.47
C LEU A 19 -16.07 -62.27 -22.79
N VAL A 20 -15.42 -63.26 -23.40
CA VAL A 20 -15.25 -64.57 -22.77
C VAL A 20 -14.11 -64.46 -21.76
N VAL A 21 -14.40 -64.78 -20.50
CA VAL A 21 -13.44 -64.82 -19.41
C VAL A 21 -13.39 -66.22 -18.81
N SER A 22 -12.25 -66.62 -18.24
CA SER A 22 -12.14 -67.84 -17.44
C SER A 22 -12.18 -67.45 -15.96
N GLN A 23 -13.14 -68.01 -15.21
CA GLN A 23 -13.23 -67.82 -13.77
C GLN A 23 -13.36 -69.19 -13.10
N ASN A 24 -12.39 -69.53 -12.26
CA ASN A 24 -12.28 -70.83 -11.61
C ASN A 24 -12.31 -72.01 -12.60
N GLY A 25 -11.64 -71.87 -13.75
CA GLY A 25 -11.56 -72.90 -14.78
C GLY A 25 -12.83 -73.05 -15.64
N VAL A 26 -13.84 -72.19 -15.46
CA VAL A 26 -15.09 -72.20 -16.25
C VAL A 26 -15.13 -70.96 -17.14
N ALA A 27 -15.44 -71.14 -18.42
CA ALA A 27 -15.70 -70.05 -19.35
C ALA A 27 -17.02 -69.35 -18.97
N ARG A 28 -16.96 -68.04 -18.75
CA ARG A 28 -18.10 -67.17 -18.46
C ARG A 28 -18.11 -66.00 -19.42
N LYS A 29 -19.29 -65.42 -19.61
CA LYS A 29 -19.42 -64.10 -20.22
C LYS A 29 -19.26 -63.03 -19.15
N ALA A 30 -18.51 -61.99 -19.46
CA ALA A 30 -18.46 -60.75 -18.70
C ALA A 30 -18.60 -59.59 -19.66
N THR A 31 -19.27 -58.51 -19.25
CA THR A 31 -19.30 -57.31 -20.08
C THR A 31 -17.99 -56.53 -19.93
N ARG A 32 -17.62 -55.74 -20.94
CA ARG A 32 -16.53 -54.78 -20.84
C ARG A 32 -16.67 -53.94 -19.57
N GLY A 33 -17.88 -53.45 -19.29
CA GLY A 33 -18.20 -52.67 -18.09
C GLY A 33 -17.86 -53.41 -16.79
N GLN A 34 -18.18 -54.70 -16.68
CA GLN A 34 -17.85 -55.51 -15.50
C GLN A 34 -16.34 -55.68 -15.30
N ILE A 35 -15.57 -55.78 -16.38
CA ILE A 35 -14.11 -55.93 -16.31
C ILE A 35 -13.46 -54.61 -15.89
N VAL A 36 -13.96 -53.47 -16.37
CA VAL A 36 -13.34 -52.16 -16.11
C VAL A 36 -13.91 -51.42 -14.90
N ALA A 37 -14.95 -51.93 -14.24
CA ALA A 37 -15.64 -51.28 -13.12
C ALA A 37 -14.74 -50.93 -11.92
N GLY A 38 -13.58 -51.59 -11.79
CA GLY A 38 -12.58 -51.32 -10.75
C GLY A 38 -11.32 -50.61 -11.24
N LEU A 39 -11.22 -50.30 -12.55
CA LEU A 39 -10.04 -49.65 -13.11
C LEU A 39 -10.15 -48.14 -12.94
N GLN A 40 -9.04 -47.53 -12.53
CA GLN A 40 -8.93 -46.08 -12.49
C GLN A 40 -8.93 -45.55 -13.93
N GLN A 41 -9.87 -44.65 -14.22
CA GLN A 41 -9.92 -43.96 -15.51
C GLN A 41 -8.65 -43.11 -15.71
N GLN A 42 -8.28 -42.90 -16.97
CA GLN A 42 -7.17 -42.00 -17.30
C GLN A 42 -7.39 -40.63 -16.64
N ILE A 43 -6.38 -40.16 -15.91
CA ILE A 43 -6.37 -38.81 -15.36
C ILE A 43 -5.69 -37.89 -16.36
N ALA A 44 -6.41 -36.87 -16.82
CA ALA A 44 -5.87 -35.75 -17.58
C ALA A 44 -5.79 -34.51 -16.67
N LEU A 45 -4.63 -33.85 -16.66
CA LEU A 45 -4.38 -32.64 -15.88
C LEU A 45 -3.73 -31.58 -16.76
N ALA A 46 -4.18 -30.34 -16.63
CA ALA A 46 -3.44 -29.21 -17.15
C ALA A 46 -2.16 -28.98 -16.33
N SER A 47 -1.13 -28.44 -16.98
CA SER A 47 0.06 -27.96 -16.26
C SER A 47 -0.34 -26.89 -15.25
N GLY A 48 0.26 -26.92 -14.05
CA GLY A 48 -0.06 -26.00 -12.97
C GLY A 48 -1.30 -26.34 -12.14
N SER A 49 -1.97 -27.48 -12.41
CA SER A 49 -3.09 -27.98 -11.59
C SER A 49 -2.65 -29.05 -10.60
N LEU A 50 -3.32 -29.12 -9.45
CA LEU A 50 -3.18 -30.20 -8.47
C LEU A 50 -4.31 -31.23 -8.64
N LEU A 51 -4.03 -32.49 -8.36
CA LEU A 51 -5.09 -33.48 -8.12
C LEU A 51 -5.54 -33.40 -6.67
N GLY A 52 -6.84 -33.24 -6.46
CA GLY A 52 -7.40 -33.28 -5.12
C GLY A 52 -8.91 -33.34 -5.17
N ARG A 53 -9.56 -32.97 -4.07
CA ARG A 53 -11.02 -32.79 -4.00
C ARG A 53 -11.34 -31.62 -3.07
N THR A 54 -12.19 -30.72 -3.54
CA THR A 54 -12.79 -29.61 -2.81
C THR A 54 -14.28 -29.85 -2.54
N SER A 55 -14.91 -30.77 -3.27
CA SER A 55 -16.27 -31.25 -3.02
C SER A 55 -16.32 -32.24 -1.84
N ALA A 56 -17.35 -32.12 -0.99
CA ALA A 56 -17.64 -33.14 0.02
C ALA A 56 -18.16 -34.44 -0.64
N GLY A 57 -17.84 -35.61 -0.07
CA GLY A 57 -18.41 -36.92 -0.45
C GLY A 57 -17.42 -37.92 -1.04
N THR A 58 -17.92 -38.96 -1.70
CA THR A 58 -17.14 -39.97 -2.45
C THR A 58 -17.16 -39.66 -3.95
N GLY A 59 -16.11 -40.01 -4.70
CA GLY A 59 -15.95 -39.62 -6.11
C GLY A 59 -14.50 -39.59 -6.58
N ALA A 60 -14.30 -39.40 -7.88
CA ALA A 60 -12.97 -39.28 -8.50
C ALA A 60 -12.25 -37.98 -8.04
N PRO A 61 -10.90 -37.95 -8.05
CA PRO A 61 -10.16 -36.70 -7.91
C PRO A 61 -10.55 -35.68 -8.99
N GLU A 62 -10.57 -34.40 -8.64
CA GLU A 62 -10.81 -33.28 -9.53
C GLU A 62 -9.56 -32.39 -9.66
N PRO A 63 -9.40 -31.67 -10.79
CA PRO A 63 -8.37 -30.65 -10.92
C PRO A 63 -8.64 -29.48 -9.95
N ILE A 64 -7.63 -29.13 -9.16
CA ILE A 64 -7.61 -27.92 -8.33
C ILE A 64 -6.71 -26.88 -9.02
N THR A 65 -7.28 -25.71 -9.28
CA THR A 65 -6.53 -24.56 -9.80
C THR A 65 -5.77 -23.89 -8.65
N VAL A 66 -4.48 -23.59 -8.85
CA VAL A 66 -3.70 -22.81 -7.89
C VAL A 66 -4.03 -21.32 -8.03
N GLY A 67 -4.15 -20.61 -6.91
CA GLY A 67 -4.41 -19.16 -6.92
C GLY A 67 -3.25 -18.36 -7.53
N SER A 68 -3.52 -17.12 -7.91
CA SER A 68 -2.56 -16.24 -8.61
C SER A 68 -1.23 -16.00 -7.89
N ASN A 69 -1.17 -16.18 -6.57
CA ASN A 69 0.04 -16.00 -5.76
C ASN A 69 0.84 -17.30 -5.57
N LEU A 70 0.39 -18.41 -6.15
CA LEU A 70 1.05 -19.71 -6.06
C LEU A 70 1.45 -20.20 -7.45
N SER A 71 2.67 -20.72 -7.58
CA SER A 71 3.13 -21.41 -8.78
C SER A 71 3.37 -22.88 -8.47
N LEU A 72 2.90 -23.77 -9.34
CA LEU A 72 3.22 -25.19 -9.30
C LEU A 72 4.12 -25.51 -10.49
N ALA A 73 5.41 -25.73 -10.22
CA ALA A 73 6.39 -26.08 -11.23
C ALA A 73 7.38 -27.11 -10.67
N ASN A 74 7.82 -28.06 -11.50
CA ASN A 74 8.80 -29.09 -11.13
C ASN A 74 8.44 -29.83 -9.83
N GLY A 75 7.15 -30.11 -9.62
CA GLY A 75 6.65 -30.79 -8.42
C GLY A 75 6.64 -29.94 -7.13
N THR A 76 6.93 -28.64 -7.22
CA THR A 76 6.95 -27.72 -6.06
C THR A 76 5.84 -26.69 -6.18
N LEU A 77 4.99 -26.60 -5.15
CA LEU A 77 4.06 -25.49 -4.97
C LEU A 77 4.76 -24.38 -4.17
N SER A 78 4.85 -23.18 -4.73
CA SER A 78 5.60 -22.08 -4.11
C SER A 78 4.85 -20.75 -4.22
N ALA A 79 5.07 -19.87 -3.24
CA ALA A 79 4.54 -18.50 -3.25
C ALA A 79 5.41 -17.52 -4.07
N VAL A 80 6.14 -18.04 -5.06
CA VAL A 80 7.09 -17.26 -5.89
C VAL A 80 6.47 -16.90 -7.24
N ALA A 81 5.14 -17.06 -7.39
CA ALA A 81 4.44 -16.59 -8.59
C ALA A 81 4.54 -15.06 -8.66
N GLY A 82 5.42 -14.57 -9.54
CA GLY A 82 5.51 -13.14 -9.82
C GLY A 82 4.39 -12.69 -10.78
N PRO A 83 3.84 -11.47 -10.63
CA PRO A 83 3.99 -10.52 -9.52
C PRO A 83 2.76 -10.52 -8.58
N PHE A 84 3.02 -10.37 -7.27
CA PHE A 84 1.99 -9.91 -6.33
C PHE A 84 1.55 -8.50 -6.73
N SER A 85 0.32 -8.36 -7.24
CA SER A 85 -0.21 -7.07 -7.68
C SER A 85 -0.81 -6.31 -6.50
N ILE A 86 -0.06 -5.35 -5.96
CA ILE A 86 -0.53 -4.44 -4.89
C ILE A 86 -1.81 -3.71 -5.32
N ALA A 87 -1.92 -3.35 -6.61
CA ALA A 87 -3.08 -2.65 -7.16
C ALA A 87 -4.38 -3.48 -7.14
N SER A 88 -4.28 -4.80 -6.98
CA SER A 88 -5.44 -5.70 -6.86
C SER A 88 -5.91 -5.92 -5.42
N LEU A 89 -5.19 -5.38 -4.44
CA LEU A 89 -5.58 -5.49 -3.04
C LEU A 89 -6.80 -4.60 -2.74
N PRO A 90 -7.72 -5.04 -1.87
CA PRO A 90 -8.79 -4.17 -1.39
C PRO A 90 -8.21 -2.91 -0.76
N SER A 91 -8.67 -1.75 -1.20
CA SER A 91 -8.32 -0.47 -0.57
C SER A 91 -9.09 -0.33 0.75
N VAL A 92 -8.38 0.02 1.82
CA VAL A 92 -8.98 0.39 3.10
C VAL A 92 -8.94 1.90 3.23
N ALA A 93 -10.02 2.53 3.71
CA ALA A 93 -10.13 3.99 3.79
C ALA A 93 -9.14 4.62 4.79
N LEU A 94 -8.79 3.89 5.86
CA LEU A 94 -7.88 4.32 6.91
C LEU A 94 -7.07 3.12 7.41
N ALA A 95 -5.76 3.33 7.62
CA ALA A 95 -4.90 2.36 8.29
C ALA A 95 -5.00 2.53 9.81
N MET A 96 -5.28 1.45 10.53
CA MET A 96 -5.23 1.41 11.99
C MET A 96 -3.79 1.26 12.49
N PRO A 97 -3.45 1.74 13.70
CA PRO A 97 -2.12 1.58 14.29
C PRO A 97 -1.61 0.13 14.35
N SER A 98 -2.52 -0.84 14.49
CA SER A 98 -2.25 -2.28 14.52
C SER A 98 -2.09 -2.93 13.14
N ASP A 99 -2.41 -2.22 12.05
CA ASP A 99 -2.33 -2.78 10.71
C ASP A 99 -0.89 -3.13 10.38
N LEU A 100 -0.70 -4.18 9.57
CA LEU A 100 0.63 -4.65 9.19
C LEU A 100 1.06 -4.01 7.87
N VAL A 101 2.25 -3.41 7.90
CA VAL A 101 2.96 -2.90 6.73
C VAL A 101 4.05 -3.91 6.37
N PRO A 102 3.95 -4.59 5.21
CA PRO A 102 5.00 -5.49 4.76
C PRO A 102 6.24 -4.69 4.32
N LEU A 103 7.43 -5.17 4.70
CA LEU A 103 8.72 -4.60 4.33
C LEU A 103 9.66 -5.71 3.87
N GLY A 104 10.44 -5.44 2.82
CA GLY A 104 11.60 -6.27 2.46
C GLY A 104 12.82 -5.83 3.26
N ARG A 105 13.44 -6.73 4.04
CA ARG A 105 14.67 -6.45 4.80
C ARG A 105 15.63 -7.61 4.70
N ALA A 106 16.85 -7.33 4.22
CA ALA A 106 17.94 -8.32 4.12
C ALA A 106 17.55 -9.62 3.37
N GLY A 107 16.73 -9.49 2.32
CA GLY A 107 16.26 -10.64 1.54
C GLY A 107 15.09 -11.43 2.17
N ALA A 108 14.57 -10.99 3.32
CA ALA A 108 13.38 -11.55 3.95
C ALA A 108 12.21 -10.56 3.91
N ASN A 109 10.98 -11.09 3.86
CA ASN A 109 9.76 -10.32 4.04
C ASN A 109 9.42 -10.31 5.54
N ILE A 110 9.31 -9.12 6.12
CA ILE A 110 8.84 -8.91 7.49
C ILE A 110 7.61 -8.02 7.46
N ALA A 111 6.87 -7.98 8.57
CA ALA A 111 5.81 -7.01 8.76
C ALA A 111 6.09 -6.19 10.02
N VAL A 112 5.79 -4.91 9.95
CA VAL A 112 5.79 -4.01 11.12
C VAL A 112 4.38 -3.45 11.28
N THR A 113 4.01 -3.07 12.51
CA THR A 113 2.75 -2.35 12.70
C THR A 113 2.83 -0.98 12.03
N TYR A 114 1.70 -0.46 11.56
CA TYR A 114 1.61 0.86 10.93
C TYR A 114 2.11 1.95 11.89
N ALA A 115 1.79 1.84 13.19
CA ALA A 115 2.36 2.70 14.22
C ALA A 115 3.89 2.62 14.28
N GLY A 116 4.46 1.42 14.25
CA GLY A 116 5.91 1.21 14.25
C GLY A 116 6.58 1.75 12.98
N PHE A 117 5.93 1.61 11.83
CA PHE A 117 6.38 2.20 10.57
C PHE A 117 6.42 3.74 10.64
N LEU A 118 5.33 4.36 11.11
CA LEU A 118 5.24 5.81 11.25
C LEU A 118 6.17 6.38 12.31
N HIS A 119 6.51 5.63 13.36
CA HIS A 119 7.42 6.08 14.41
C HIS A 119 8.79 6.51 13.86
N GLY A 120 9.29 5.85 12.81
CA GLY A 120 10.54 6.22 12.13
C GLY A 120 10.45 7.53 11.31
N VAL A 121 9.23 7.99 11.00
CA VAL A 121 8.98 9.22 10.24
C VAL A 121 8.68 10.40 11.17
N GLN A 122 7.98 10.16 12.28
CA GLN A 122 7.53 11.22 13.20
C GLN A 122 8.61 11.73 14.16
N THR A 123 9.75 11.04 14.27
CA THR A 123 10.86 11.42 15.15
C THR A 123 11.96 12.22 14.44
N GLN A 124 11.76 12.59 13.16
CA GLN A 124 12.74 13.42 12.47
C GLN A 124 12.61 14.88 12.89
N ASP A 125 13.74 15.49 13.20
CA ASP A 125 13.82 16.94 13.39
C ASP A 125 13.46 17.63 12.07
N ALA A 126 12.24 18.14 12.01
CA ALA A 126 11.74 18.86 10.85
C ALA A 126 12.41 20.24 10.66
N SER A 127 13.33 20.66 11.54
CA SER A 127 14.08 21.92 11.39
C SER A 127 14.85 22.03 10.06
N GLN A 128 15.17 20.88 9.43
CA GLN A 128 15.82 20.79 8.13
C GLN A 128 14.88 20.41 6.99
N MET A 129 13.59 20.15 7.26
CA MET A 129 12.62 19.84 6.21
C MET A 129 12.23 21.13 5.48
N THR A 130 12.62 21.23 4.22
CA THR A 130 12.16 22.29 3.34
C THR A 130 10.77 21.93 2.82
N VAL A 131 9.73 22.49 3.42
CA VAL A 131 8.36 22.38 2.90
C VAL A 131 8.22 23.39 1.76
N THR A 132 8.09 22.88 0.52
CA THR A 132 7.69 23.71 -0.63
C THR A 132 6.20 23.52 -0.85
N PRO A 133 5.33 24.44 -0.38
CA PRO A 133 3.91 24.33 -0.65
C PRO A 133 3.66 24.53 -2.15
N THR A 134 3.18 23.49 -2.83
CA THR A 134 2.80 23.53 -4.25
C THR A 134 1.30 23.79 -4.46
N GLY A 135 0.59 24.19 -3.40
CA GLY A 135 -0.86 24.43 -3.40
C GLY A 135 -1.25 25.91 -3.43
N ALA A 136 -2.55 26.17 -3.60
CA ALA A 136 -3.11 27.51 -3.45
C ALA A 136 -2.87 28.04 -2.02
N THR A 137 -2.72 29.35 -1.89
CA THR A 137 -2.68 30.01 -0.58
C THR A 137 -4.07 29.98 0.04
N TYR A 138 -4.19 29.43 1.25
CA TYR A 138 -5.42 29.44 2.03
C TYR A 138 -5.25 30.30 3.28
N ALA A 139 -6.24 31.13 3.58
CA ALA A 139 -6.34 31.78 4.89
C ALA A 139 -6.95 30.78 5.89
N LEU A 140 -6.12 30.22 6.76
CA LEU A 140 -6.55 29.38 7.88
C LEU A 140 -6.55 30.19 9.17
N ARG A 141 -7.56 29.98 10.02
CA ARG A 141 -7.46 30.47 11.40
C ARG A 141 -6.36 29.70 12.09
N LEU A 142 -5.64 30.35 12.99
CA LEU A 142 -4.59 29.69 13.77
C LEU A 142 -5.13 28.49 14.57
N SER A 143 -6.39 28.57 15.02
CA SER A 143 -7.10 27.44 15.65
C SER A 143 -7.26 26.24 14.73
N ASP A 144 -7.51 26.48 13.45
CA ASP A 144 -7.78 25.44 12.46
C ASP A 144 -6.46 24.79 12.04
N LEU A 145 -5.38 25.58 11.92
CA LEU A 145 -4.02 25.08 11.71
C LEU A 145 -3.55 24.23 12.91
N ALA A 146 -3.80 24.70 14.14
CA ALA A 146 -3.46 23.97 15.36
C ALA A 146 -4.29 22.69 15.55
N ALA A 147 -5.50 22.64 14.97
CA ALA A 147 -6.35 21.45 14.97
C ALA A 147 -5.99 20.47 13.83
N SER A 148 -5.51 20.96 12.68
CA SER A 148 -5.26 20.13 11.49
C SER A 148 -3.84 19.59 11.40
N ALA A 149 -2.88 20.29 11.99
CA ALA A 149 -1.49 19.93 11.93
C ALA A 149 -1.05 19.52 13.34
N GLY A 150 -0.29 18.43 13.45
CA GLY A 150 0.34 18.03 14.69
C GLY A 150 1.53 18.89 15.20
N PRO A 151 1.98 20.03 14.61
CA PRO A 151 3.02 20.81 15.25
C PRO A 151 2.40 21.59 16.40
N THR A 152 2.68 21.13 17.60
CA THR A 152 2.66 21.99 18.78
C THR A 152 3.82 22.97 18.67
N PHE A 153 3.55 24.25 18.83
CA PHE A 153 4.62 25.22 19.05
C PHE A 153 5.24 24.92 20.42
N SER A 154 6.41 24.29 20.42
CA SER A 154 7.17 23.95 21.65
C SER A 154 7.86 25.17 22.27
N GLY A 155 7.81 26.32 21.60
CA GLY A 155 8.34 27.59 22.07
C GLY A 155 7.55 28.77 21.51
N PRO A 156 7.81 30.00 22.01
CA PRO A 156 7.14 31.20 21.52
C PRO A 156 7.41 31.40 20.03
N ILE A 157 6.39 31.81 19.28
CA ILE A 157 6.57 32.29 17.91
C ILE A 157 7.43 33.55 17.99
N THR A 158 8.62 33.51 17.39
CA THR A 158 9.50 34.66 17.32
C THR A 158 9.32 35.34 15.97
N LEU A 159 9.08 36.65 15.99
CA LEU A 159 9.08 37.45 14.77
C LEU A 159 10.53 37.60 14.28
N PRO A 160 10.77 37.58 12.96
CA PRO A 160 12.07 37.92 12.41
C PRO A 160 12.51 39.32 12.86
N GLY A 161 13.75 39.42 13.36
CA GLY A 161 14.32 40.66 13.87
C GLY A 161 15.20 41.38 12.83
N TYR A 162 14.87 42.63 12.49
CA TYR A 162 15.63 43.45 11.54
C TYR A 162 16.12 44.74 12.18
N LYS A 163 17.15 45.37 11.62
CA LYS A 163 17.37 46.81 11.85
C LYS A 163 16.37 47.61 11.00
N VAL A 164 15.96 48.79 11.43
CA VAL A 164 15.01 49.66 10.70
C VAL A 164 15.47 49.88 9.25
N GLN A 165 16.75 50.16 9.04
CA GLN A 165 17.35 50.33 7.71
C GLN A 165 17.34 49.07 6.83
N ASN A 166 17.18 47.88 7.43
CA ASN A 166 17.20 46.58 6.74
C ASN A 166 15.82 45.92 6.75
N LEU A 167 14.76 46.68 7.05
CA LEU A 167 13.40 46.16 6.98
C LEU A 167 13.08 45.73 5.54
N PRO A 168 12.46 44.56 5.33
CA PRO A 168 12.25 44.03 3.99
C PRO A 168 11.24 44.91 3.23
N ALA A 169 11.54 45.19 1.97
CA ALA A 169 10.64 45.88 1.04
C ALA A 169 9.65 44.90 0.38
N GLY A 170 8.64 45.44 -0.30
CA GLY A 170 7.71 44.66 -1.13
C GLY A 170 6.83 43.68 -0.35
N GLN A 171 6.60 43.93 0.94
CA GLN A 171 5.73 43.08 1.76
C GLN A 171 4.25 43.37 1.49
N SER A 172 3.39 42.39 1.74
CA SER A 172 1.94 42.60 1.77
C SER A 172 1.54 43.42 2.99
N ALA A 173 0.50 44.25 2.86
CA ALA A 173 -0.08 44.97 4.00
C ALA A 173 -0.47 43.98 5.12
N GLY A 174 -0.13 44.33 6.37
CA GLY A 174 -0.33 43.49 7.55
C GLY A 174 0.86 42.59 7.91
N ALA A 175 1.90 42.51 7.08
CA ALA A 175 3.14 41.81 7.45
C ALA A 175 3.72 42.38 8.74
N LYS A 176 4.20 41.52 9.65
CA LYS A 176 4.74 41.90 10.98
C LYS A 176 6.17 41.43 11.16
N VAL A 177 7.02 42.29 11.72
CA VAL A 177 8.40 41.96 12.10
C VAL A 177 8.80 42.71 13.38
N PHE A 178 9.94 42.37 13.95
CA PHE A 178 10.52 43.12 15.06
C PHE A 178 11.66 44.02 14.57
N ALA A 179 11.53 45.34 14.70
CA ALA A 179 12.59 46.29 14.41
C ALA A 179 13.47 46.46 15.65
N ARG A 180 14.65 45.83 15.68
CA ARG A 180 15.55 45.71 16.85
C ARG A 180 16.08 47.05 17.37
N ASP A 181 16.29 48.00 16.49
CA ASP A 181 16.71 49.37 16.79
C ASP A 181 15.58 50.38 16.52
N GLY A 182 14.34 49.91 16.33
CA GLY A 182 13.20 50.79 16.16
C GLY A 182 12.88 51.54 17.45
N ARG A 183 12.61 52.84 17.32
CA ARG A 183 12.35 53.74 18.43
C ARG A 183 10.89 53.74 18.88
N LYS A 184 10.71 53.79 20.20
CA LYS A 184 9.46 54.13 20.87
C LYS A 184 9.31 55.65 21.00
N PRO A 185 8.09 56.17 21.14
CA PRO A 185 7.88 57.58 21.50
C PRO A 185 8.71 57.97 22.73
N GLY A 186 9.50 59.04 22.61
CA GLY A 186 10.35 59.54 23.68
C GLY A 186 11.79 59.01 23.71
N GLU A 187 12.13 57.99 22.91
CA GLU A 187 13.53 57.55 22.78
C GLU A 187 14.31 58.54 21.88
N ALA A 188 15.58 58.81 22.23
CA ALA A 188 16.46 59.64 21.40
C ALA A 188 16.87 58.91 20.11
N GLN A 189 17.31 59.67 19.10
CA GLN A 189 17.78 59.10 17.84
C GLN A 189 18.92 58.12 18.06
N SER A 190 18.90 56.98 17.35
CA SER A 190 19.89 55.89 17.48
C SER A 190 19.94 55.24 18.87
N LYS A 191 18.90 55.43 19.68
CA LYS A 191 18.72 54.79 21.01
C LYS A 191 17.50 53.88 21.06
N GLY A 192 16.98 53.46 19.91
CA GLY A 192 15.84 52.55 19.84
C GLY A 192 16.10 51.25 20.59
N THR A 193 15.19 50.89 21.49
CA THR A 193 15.26 49.61 22.24
C THR A 193 14.54 48.46 21.52
N GLY A 194 13.89 48.77 20.41
CA GLY A 194 13.19 47.84 19.54
C GLY A 194 11.69 47.88 19.71
N VAL A 195 10.97 47.75 18.59
CA VAL A 195 9.51 47.80 18.50
C VAL A 195 8.98 46.76 17.53
N GLU A 196 7.79 46.24 17.80
CA GLU A 196 7.02 45.53 16.79
C GLU A 196 6.55 46.53 15.73
N VAL A 197 6.65 46.13 14.47
CA VAL A 197 6.19 46.93 13.33
C VAL A 197 5.28 46.11 12.43
N PHE A 198 4.37 46.80 11.74
CA PHE A 198 3.57 46.21 10.67
C PHE A 198 3.70 47.03 9.39
N TYR A 199 3.64 46.38 8.24
CA TYR A 199 3.65 47.06 6.94
C TYR A 199 2.23 47.51 6.59
N ASP A 200 2.01 48.80 6.34
CA ASP A 200 0.68 49.34 6.03
C ASP A 200 0.29 49.25 4.54
N GLY A 201 1.18 48.72 3.71
CA GLY A 201 1.07 48.71 2.24
C GLY A 201 2.04 49.68 1.56
N SER A 202 2.55 50.66 2.30
CA SER A 202 3.50 51.68 1.81
C SER A 202 4.79 51.75 2.62
N GLN A 203 4.72 51.57 3.94
CA GLN A 203 5.85 51.71 4.85
C GLN A 203 5.67 50.86 6.10
N TRP A 204 6.76 50.69 6.85
CA TRP A 204 6.74 50.02 8.14
C TRP A 204 6.31 50.99 9.24
N ILE A 205 5.23 50.65 9.93
CA ILE A 205 4.62 51.44 10.99
C ILE A 205 4.93 50.79 12.33
N SER A 206 5.39 51.60 13.28
CA SER A 206 5.59 51.17 14.68
C SER A 206 4.24 50.97 15.35
N VAL A 207 4.04 49.79 15.93
CA VAL A 207 2.82 49.47 16.72
C VAL A 207 2.69 50.43 17.91
N CYS A 208 3.82 50.89 18.46
CA CYS A 208 3.82 51.77 19.63
C CYS A 208 3.37 53.21 19.33
N SER A 209 3.64 53.72 18.13
CA SER A 209 3.38 55.13 17.78
C SER A 209 2.31 55.33 16.71
N GLY A 210 2.01 54.30 15.92
CA GLY A 210 1.18 54.44 14.71
C GLY A 210 1.85 55.24 13.60
N ALA A 211 3.13 55.61 13.75
CA ALA A 211 3.91 56.35 12.77
C ALA A 211 4.99 55.46 12.12
N GLN A 212 5.59 55.96 11.03
CA GLN A 212 6.72 55.29 10.39
C GLN A 212 7.82 54.97 11.42
N VAL A 213 8.30 53.73 11.41
CA VAL A 213 9.37 53.31 12.31
C VAL A 213 10.68 54.02 11.96
N GLN A 214 11.39 54.48 12.98
CA GLN A 214 12.69 55.16 12.88
C GLN A 214 13.70 54.52 13.84
N ALA A 215 14.99 54.63 13.51
CA ALA A 215 16.11 54.17 14.36
C ALA A 215 16.55 55.22 15.39
#